data_AF-A0A970IR73-F1
#
_entry.id   AF-A0A970IR73-F1
#
_cell.length_a   1.000
_cell.length_b   1.000
_cell.length_c   1.000
_cell.angle_alpha   90.00
_cell.angle_beta   90.00
_cell.angle_gamma   90.00
#
_symmetry.space_group_name_H-M   'P 1'
#
loop_
_entity.id
_entity.type
_entity.pdbx_description
1 polymer ?
#
loop_
_entity_poly.entity_id
_entity_poly.type
_entity_poly.pdbx_seq_one_letter_code
_entity_poly.pdbx_strand_id
1 'polypeptide(L)'
;GGVTSLWAGWAFNGLPPILHVTITLLAGAIGGGIWAGIIGWLKAKVGSHEVINSIMMNYIAMNFSNYLIMTILNEPNKAFSVEIAKSARLWRLSERFVQFKYSRIHIGIIIALIVALFAYYLLNKTIRGYEIRAVGLNPGAAEYGGINVSRNIVAAMFISGLFAGLAGGIQTAGVQYRVNNLFGFTGYGLDGIAVALVGNNHPIGVILSALLFGILQKGGPMMQVEGIPKEVVGIIQGIIILFVAANFVRVLFGAIKDKKNAKAQTKEGVV
;
A
#
# COMPACT_ATOMS: atom_id res chain seq x y z
N GLY A 1 7.03 -8.35 3.55
CA GLY A 1 5.58 -8.38 3.84
C GLY A 1 5.06 -9.80 3.74
N GLY A 2 4.49 -10.21 2.60
CA GLY A 2 3.87 -11.54 2.44
C GLY A 2 4.77 -12.73 2.81
N VAL A 3 6.04 -12.71 2.40
CA VAL A 3 7.00 -13.78 2.74
C VAL A 3 7.37 -13.79 4.23
N THR A 4 7.49 -12.62 4.88
CA THR A 4 7.81 -12.56 6.30
C THR A 4 6.63 -12.99 7.17
N SER A 5 5.39 -12.67 6.77
CA SER A 5 4.20 -13.23 7.39
C SER A 5 4.09 -14.74 7.17
N LEU A 6 4.39 -15.23 5.96
CA LEU A 6 4.39 -16.66 5.66
C LEU A 6 5.36 -17.41 6.59
N TRP A 7 6.59 -16.91 6.69
CA TRP A 7 7.61 -17.51 7.56
C TRP A 7 7.15 -17.57 9.02
N ALA A 8 6.61 -16.47 9.56
CA ALA A 8 6.09 -16.44 10.93
C ALA A 8 4.90 -17.40 11.13
N GLY A 9 3.97 -17.45 10.18
CA GLY A 9 2.80 -18.33 10.24
C GLY A 9 3.11 -19.82 10.05
N TRP A 10 4.30 -20.14 9.54
CA TRP A 10 4.79 -21.52 9.39
C TRP A 10 5.71 -21.94 10.55
N ALA A 11 6.57 -21.03 11.03
CA ALA A 11 7.55 -21.32 12.07
C ALA A 11 6.92 -21.52 13.46
N PHE A 12 5.88 -20.75 13.81
CA PHE A 12 5.28 -20.81 15.14
C PHE A 12 4.08 -21.78 15.20
N ASN A 13 4.34 -23.06 15.47
CA ASN A 13 3.29 -24.06 15.61
C ASN A 13 2.70 -24.12 17.03
N GLY A 14 1.40 -24.39 17.15
CA GLY A 14 0.73 -24.66 18.45
C GLY A 14 0.17 -23.44 19.20
N LEU A 15 0.24 -22.23 18.63
CA LEU A 15 -0.34 -21.03 19.25
C LEU A 15 -1.87 -20.94 19.10
N PRO A 16 -2.58 -20.30 20.05
CA PRO A 16 -3.98 -19.95 19.90
C PRO A 16 -4.21 -19.13 18.61
N PRO A 17 -5.31 -19.36 17.87
CA PRO A 17 -5.52 -18.76 16.54
C PRO A 17 -5.41 -17.23 16.52
N ILE A 18 -5.93 -16.56 17.56
CA ILE A 18 -5.88 -15.10 17.67
C ILE A 18 -4.43 -14.60 17.75
N LEU A 19 -3.62 -15.18 18.65
CA LEU A 19 -2.22 -14.81 18.82
C LEU A 19 -1.40 -15.13 17.57
N HIS A 20 -1.66 -16.28 16.95
CA HIS A 20 -0.92 -16.69 15.77
C HIS A 20 -1.17 -15.76 14.59
N VAL A 21 -2.43 -15.34 14.36
CA VAL A 21 -2.77 -14.35 13.32
C VAL A 21 -2.13 -13.00 13.62
N THR A 22 -2.16 -12.53 14.87
CA THR A 22 -1.54 -11.26 15.24
C THR A 22 -0.04 -11.25 14.99
N ILE A 23 0.68 -12.29 15.40
CA ILE A 23 2.13 -12.41 15.18
C ILE A 23 2.45 -12.48 13.68
N THR A 24 1.66 -13.26 12.93
CA THR A 24 1.79 -13.39 11.47
C THR A 24 1.66 -12.03 10.77
N LEU A 25 0.65 -11.25 11.14
CA LEU A 25 0.41 -9.91 10.58
C LEU A 25 1.49 -8.91 11.01
N LEU A 26 1.92 -8.94 12.27
CA LEU A 26 2.99 -8.07 12.78
C LEU A 26 4.33 -8.37 12.10
N ALA A 27 4.67 -9.63 11.88
CA ALA A 27 5.87 -10.02 11.12
C ALA A 27 5.79 -9.55 9.66
N GLY A 28 4.61 -9.61 9.05
CA GLY A 28 4.32 -9.02 7.74
C GLY A 28 4.55 -7.51 7.72
N ALA A 29 3.99 -6.80 8.71
CA ALA A 29 4.11 -5.36 8.90
C ALA A 29 5.58 -4.95 9.04
N ILE A 30 6.28 -5.49 10.04
CA ILE A 30 7.66 -5.17 10.36
C ILE A 30 8.58 -5.50 9.18
N GLY A 31 8.39 -6.65 8.53
CA GLY A 31 9.17 -7.00 7.35
C GLY A 31 8.97 -6.02 6.18
N GLY A 32 7.75 -5.53 5.96
CA GLY A 32 7.49 -4.45 4.99
C GLY A 32 8.07 -3.10 5.42
N GLY A 33 7.93 -2.76 6.70
CA GLY A 33 8.45 -1.53 7.30
C GLY A 33 9.97 -1.43 7.20
N ILE A 34 10.69 -2.48 7.57
CA ILE A 34 12.16 -2.53 7.45
C ILE A 34 12.57 -2.34 5.99
N TRP A 35 11.91 -3.04 5.04
CA TRP A 35 12.25 -2.93 3.63
C TRP A 35 12.08 -1.51 3.08
N ALA A 36 10.94 -0.88 3.36
CA ALA A 36 10.70 0.51 2.95
C ALA A 36 11.57 1.51 3.73
N GLY A 37 11.85 1.22 5.00
CA GLY A 37 12.74 2.01 5.85
C GLY A 37 14.16 2.09 5.28
N ILE A 38 14.68 1.02 4.67
CA ILE A 38 15.98 1.04 3.97
C ILE A 38 15.95 2.03 2.81
N ILE A 39 14.87 2.06 2.02
CA ILE A 39 14.70 3.03 0.92
C ILE A 39 14.71 4.46 1.47
N GLY A 40 13.96 4.71 2.54
CA GLY A 40 13.91 6.01 3.21
C GLY A 40 15.26 6.43 3.78
N TRP A 41 16.02 5.48 4.34
CA TRP A 41 17.36 5.73 4.86
C TRP A 41 18.36 6.07 3.76
N LEU A 42 18.33 5.34 2.63
CA LEU A 42 19.14 5.66 1.46
C LEU A 42 18.83 7.07 0.94
N LYS A 43 17.55 7.45 0.84
CA LYS A 43 17.15 8.82 0.49
C LYS A 43 17.71 9.84 1.48
N ALA A 44 17.50 9.62 2.77
CA ALA A 44 17.83 10.57 3.82
C ALA A 44 19.34 10.77 4.03
N LYS A 45 20.15 9.74 3.77
CA LYS A 45 21.61 9.79 3.99
C LYS A 45 22.40 10.06 2.72
N VAL A 46 22.02 9.45 1.60
CA VAL A 46 22.76 9.51 0.33
C VAL A 46 22.22 10.61 -0.60
N GLY A 47 21.00 11.10 -0.35
CA GLY A 47 20.35 12.07 -1.24
C GLY A 47 19.93 11.48 -2.58
N SER A 48 19.96 10.15 -2.72
CA SER A 48 19.58 9.43 -3.94
C SER A 48 18.10 9.59 -4.25
N HIS A 49 17.76 9.62 -5.53
CA HIS A 49 16.37 9.70 -5.99
C HIS A 49 15.53 8.51 -5.50
N GLU A 50 14.52 8.81 -4.70
CA GLU A 50 13.67 7.80 -4.05
C GLU A 50 12.89 6.92 -5.03
N VAL A 51 12.48 7.50 -6.17
CA VAL A 51 11.73 6.80 -7.20
C VAL A 51 12.62 5.73 -7.83
N ILE A 52 13.86 6.06 -8.16
CA ILE A 52 14.81 5.11 -8.75
C ILE A 52 15.11 4.00 -7.74
N ASN A 53 15.44 4.34 -6.49
CA ASN A 53 15.73 3.36 -5.46
C ASN A 53 14.56 2.42 -5.19
N SER A 54 13.33 2.95 -5.13
CA SER A 54 12.15 2.14 -4.88
C SER A 54 11.84 1.20 -6.05
N ILE A 55 11.97 1.65 -7.29
CA ILE A 55 11.82 0.79 -8.47
C ILE A 55 12.87 -0.32 -8.46
N MET A 56 14.15 -0.01 -8.23
CA MET A 56 15.22 -1.00 -8.18
C MET A 56 15.02 -2.00 -7.02
N MET A 57 14.63 -1.51 -5.86
CA MET A 57 14.36 -2.34 -4.68
C MET A 57 13.16 -3.27 -4.86
N ASN A 58 12.20 -2.95 -5.74
CA ASN A 58 11.11 -3.87 -6.06
C ASN A 58 11.62 -5.15 -6.75
N TYR A 59 12.57 -5.03 -7.69
CA TYR A 59 13.17 -6.18 -8.34
C TYR A 59 14.01 -7.02 -7.37
N ILE A 60 14.77 -6.36 -6.50
CA ILE A 60 15.54 -7.04 -5.45
C ILE A 60 14.58 -7.79 -4.53
N ALA A 61 13.49 -7.15 -4.08
CA ALA A 61 12.49 -7.77 -3.21
C ALA A 61 11.83 -8.99 -3.87
N MET A 62 11.48 -8.90 -5.15
CA MET A 62 10.86 -9.98 -5.90
C MET A 62 11.81 -11.19 -6.02
N ASN A 63 13.04 -10.98 -6.50
CA ASN A 63 14.01 -12.06 -6.66
C ASN A 63 14.43 -12.66 -5.32
N PHE A 64 14.63 -11.83 -4.29
CA PHE A 64 14.94 -12.30 -2.95
C PHE A 64 13.79 -13.10 -2.34
N SER A 65 12.54 -12.66 -2.54
CA SER A 65 11.35 -13.41 -2.12
C SER A 65 11.27 -14.76 -2.82
N ASN A 66 11.49 -14.80 -4.13
CA ASN A 66 11.49 -16.04 -4.91
C ASN A 66 12.61 -16.99 -4.46
N TYR A 67 13.81 -16.47 -4.19
CA TYR A 67 14.92 -17.24 -3.64
C TYR A 67 14.54 -17.91 -2.32
N LEU A 68 13.97 -17.15 -1.37
CA LEU A 68 13.54 -17.68 -0.06
C LEU A 68 12.45 -18.75 -0.20
N ILE A 69 11.52 -18.57 -1.13
CA ILE A 69 10.44 -19.54 -1.41
C ILE A 69 11.02 -20.83 -1.99
N MET A 70 12.01 -20.75 -2.90
CA MET A 70 12.57 -21.92 -3.57
C MET A 70 13.59 -22.69 -2.73
N THR A 71 14.22 -22.05 -1.73
CA THR A 71 15.20 -22.70 -0.85
C THR A 71 14.61 -23.13 0.49
N ILE A 72 14.13 -22.16 1.29
CA ILE A 72 13.81 -22.39 2.71
C ILE A 72 12.34 -22.79 2.90
N LEU A 73 11.43 -22.16 2.15
CA LEU A 73 9.98 -22.30 2.33
C LEU A 73 9.32 -23.11 1.21
N ASN A 74 10.07 -24.03 0.61
CA ASN A 74 9.66 -24.76 -0.59
C ASN A 74 8.78 -25.98 -0.27
N GLU A 75 7.70 -26.16 -1.03
CA GLU A 75 7.00 -27.44 -1.08
C GLU A 75 7.59 -28.31 -2.21
N PRO A 76 8.09 -29.53 -1.92
CA PRO A 76 8.67 -30.40 -2.94
C PRO A 76 7.75 -30.56 -4.15
N ASN A 77 8.29 -30.40 -5.36
CA ASN A 77 7.60 -30.53 -6.65
C ASN A 77 6.49 -29.50 -6.93
N LYS A 78 6.44 -28.35 -6.24
CA LYS A 78 5.49 -27.27 -6.55
C LYS A 78 6.18 -25.90 -6.67
N ALA A 79 5.63 -25.01 -7.49
CA ALA A 79 6.12 -23.64 -7.69
C ALA A 79 5.56 -22.63 -6.66
N PHE A 80 5.18 -23.11 -5.48
CA PHE A 80 4.54 -22.33 -4.42
C PHE A 80 5.13 -22.69 -3.06
N SER A 81 5.07 -21.77 -2.10
CA SER A 81 5.59 -22.01 -0.76
C SER A 81 4.77 -23.05 0.02
N VAL A 82 5.36 -23.52 1.14
CA VAL A 82 4.63 -24.20 2.22
C VAL A 82 3.36 -23.43 2.61
N GLU A 83 2.30 -24.17 2.97
CA GLU A 83 1.07 -23.56 3.42
C GLU A 83 1.19 -23.06 4.87
N ILE A 84 0.59 -21.90 5.16
CA ILE A 84 0.48 -21.38 6.53
C ILE A 84 -0.33 -22.34 7.40
N ALA A 85 0.10 -22.49 8.66
CA ALA A 85 -0.62 -23.27 9.66
C ALA A 85 -2.09 -22.85 9.77
N LYS A 86 -3.00 -23.81 9.96
CA LYS A 86 -4.45 -23.51 10.03
C LYS A 86 -4.80 -22.46 11.09
N SER A 87 -4.07 -22.41 12.20
CA SER A 87 -4.26 -21.42 13.26
C SER A 87 -3.80 -20.00 12.89
N ALA A 88 -2.92 -19.84 11.90
CA ALA A 88 -2.48 -18.52 11.40
C ALA A 88 -3.34 -17.99 10.24
N ARG A 89 -4.37 -18.74 9.82
CA ARG A 89 -5.30 -18.29 8.78
C ARG A 89 -6.26 -17.27 9.35
N LEU A 90 -6.50 -16.18 8.61
CA LEU A 90 -7.52 -15.21 8.98
C LEU A 90 -8.90 -15.87 8.94
N TRP A 91 -9.70 -15.55 9.96
CA TRP A 91 -11.06 -16.04 10.04
C TRP A 91 -11.88 -15.58 8.83
N ARG A 92 -12.45 -16.55 8.10
CA ARG A 92 -13.35 -16.29 6.98
C ARG A 92 -14.79 -16.19 7.47
N LEU A 93 -15.50 -15.18 6.96
CA LEU A 93 -16.94 -15.03 7.26
C LEU A 93 -17.75 -16.19 6.67
N SER A 94 -17.24 -16.84 5.61
CA SER A 94 -17.84 -18.02 4.99
C SER A 94 -17.95 -19.24 5.92
N GLU A 95 -17.13 -19.30 6.98
CA GLU A 95 -17.14 -20.42 7.94
C GLU A 95 -18.29 -20.32 8.94
N ARG A 96 -18.84 -19.10 9.13
CA ARG A 96 -19.90 -18.82 10.11
C ARG A 96 -21.25 -18.49 9.48
N PHE A 97 -21.27 -17.95 8.27
CA PHE A 97 -22.48 -17.50 7.60
C PHE A 97 -22.68 -18.24 6.28
N VAL A 98 -23.78 -18.99 6.17
CA VAL A 98 -24.15 -19.81 4.99
C VAL A 98 -24.30 -18.95 3.73
N GLN A 99 -24.72 -17.69 3.88
CA GLN A 99 -24.87 -16.70 2.80
C GLN A 99 -23.54 -16.36 2.11
N PHE A 100 -22.40 -16.57 2.78
CA PHE A 100 -21.06 -16.26 2.25
C PHE A 100 -20.27 -17.51 1.85
N LYS A 101 -20.91 -18.67 1.67
CA LYS A 101 -20.24 -19.97 1.43
C LYS A 101 -19.28 -19.97 0.23
N TYR A 102 -19.57 -19.20 -0.82
CA TYR A 102 -18.71 -19.05 -2.01
C TYR A 102 -17.82 -17.80 -1.98
N SER A 103 -17.93 -17.00 -0.93
CA SER A 103 -17.22 -15.74 -0.80
C SER A 103 -15.92 -15.91 -0.02
N ARG A 104 -14.82 -15.34 -0.53
CA ARG A 104 -13.51 -15.32 0.15
C ARG A 104 -13.38 -14.16 1.15
N ILE A 105 -14.51 -13.62 1.62
CA ILE A 105 -14.52 -12.53 2.60
C ILE A 105 -13.94 -13.03 3.93
N HIS A 106 -12.98 -12.26 4.43
CA HIS A 106 -12.27 -12.53 5.68
C HIS A 106 -12.23 -11.27 6.55
N ILE A 107 -11.90 -11.45 7.82
CA ILE A 107 -11.78 -10.36 8.80
C ILE A 107 -10.75 -9.29 8.42
N GLY A 108 -9.87 -9.56 7.44
CA GLY A 108 -8.92 -8.60 6.89
C GLY A 108 -9.54 -7.29 6.38
N ILE A 109 -10.81 -7.28 5.99
CA ILE A 109 -11.53 -6.03 5.62
C ILE A 109 -11.69 -5.13 6.86
N ILE A 110 -12.06 -5.71 8.00
CA ILE A 110 -12.20 -4.97 9.26
C ILE A 110 -10.83 -4.45 9.71
N ILE A 111 -9.78 -5.28 9.59
CA ILE A 111 -8.39 -4.86 9.87
C ILE A 111 -8.00 -3.69 8.96
N ALA A 112 -8.31 -3.75 7.67
CA ALA A 112 -8.00 -2.68 6.72
C ALA A 112 -8.70 -1.36 7.07
N LEU A 113 -9.97 -1.40 7.49
CA LEU A 113 -10.71 -0.23 7.95
C LEU A 113 -10.11 0.37 9.23
N ILE A 114 -9.75 -0.48 10.21
CA ILE A 114 -9.08 -0.04 11.44
C ILE A 114 -7.74 0.61 11.11
N VAL A 115 -6.95 0.01 10.22
CA VAL A 115 -5.66 0.55 9.79
C VAL A 115 -5.82 1.88 9.04
N ALA A 116 -6.85 2.02 8.19
CA ALA A 116 -7.14 3.28 7.51
C ALA A 116 -7.54 4.40 8.50
N LEU A 117 -8.34 4.08 9.51
CA LEU A 117 -8.69 5.02 10.58
C LEU A 117 -7.47 5.37 11.44
N PHE A 118 -6.61 4.40 11.73
CA PHE A 118 -5.35 4.62 12.42
C PHE A 118 -4.42 5.53 11.60
N ALA A 119 -4.32 5.33 10.29
CA ALA A 119 -3.55 6.20 9.41
C ALA A 119 -4.11 7.63 9.39
N TYR A 120 -5.44 7.78 9.37
CA TYR A 120 -6.10 9.09 9.52
C TYR A 120 -5.73 9.77 10.83
N TYR A 121 -5.83 9.06 11.95
CA TYR A 121 -5.48 9.59 13.27
C TYR A 121 -4.00 9.95 13.34
N LEU A 122 -3.12 9.06 12.91
CA LEU A 122 -1.67 9.26 12.91
C LEU A 122 -1.29 10.51 12.11
N LEU A 123 -1.80 10.65 10.89
CA LEU A 123 -1.49 11.81 10.06
C LEU A 123 -2.15 13.07 10.66
N ASN A 124 -3.46 13.08 10.89
CA ASN A 124 -4.23 14.31 11.15
C ASN A 124 -4.26 14.76 12.61
N LYS A 125 -3.99 13.87 13.57
CA LYS A 125 -4.17 14.15 15.00
C LYS A 125 -2.88 14.02 15.81
N THR A 126 -1.74 13.66 15.22
CA THR A 126 -0.47 13.52 15.96
C THR A 126 0.60 14.50 15.49
N ILE A 127 1.56 14.79 16.39
CA ILE A 127 2.72 15.65 16.13
C ILE A 127 3.59 15.06 15.01
N ARG A 128 3.84 13.74 15.01
CA ARG A 128 4.60 13.09 13.94
C ARG A 128 3.91 13.22 12.58
N GLY A 129 2.58 13.12 12.55
CA GLY A 129 1.80 13.35 11.33
C GLY A 129 1.92 14.78 10.82
N TYR A 130 1.92 15.76 11.72
CA TYR A 130 2.19 17.16 11.39
C TYR A 130 3.58 17.34 10.77
N GLU A 131 4.61 16.80 11.42
CA GLU A 131 5.99 16.90 10.93
C GLU A 131 6.18 16.25 9.54
N ILE A 132 5.61 15.05 9.33
CA ILE A 132 5.67 14.36 8.02
C ILE A 132 5.01 15.22 6.93
N ARG A 133 3.85 15.82 7.20
CA ARG A 133 3.20 16.71 6.23
C ARG A 133 3.99 17.99 6.00
N ALA A 134 4.55 18.59 7.05
CA ALA A 134 5.36 19.81 6.92
C ALA A 134 6.57 19.58 6.01
N VAL A 135 7.28 18.45 6.22
CA VAL A 135 8.40 18.04 5.36
C VAL A 135 7.95 17.77 3.93
N GLY A 136 6.78 17.15 3.73
CA GLY A 136 6.23 16.89 2.40
C GLY A 136 5.82 18.16 1.63
N LEU A 137 5.43 19.24 2.33
CA LEU A 137 5.08 20.52 1.72
C LEU A 137 6.32 21.34 1.37
N ASN A 138 7.25 21.49 2.32
CA ASN A 138 8.51 22.19 2.08
C ASN A 138 9.58 21.73 3.10
N PRO A 139 10.55 20.90 2.67
CA PRO A 139 11.63 20.43 3.53
C PRO A 139 12.46 21.56 4.16
N GLY A 140 12.79 22.61 3.39
CA GLY A 140 13.61 23.72 3.87
C GLY A 140 12.90 24.58 4.92
N ALA A 141 11.60 24.82 4.74
CA ALA A 141 10.80 25.52 5.74
C ALA A 141 10.61 24.67 7.01
N ALA A 142 10.46 23.35 6.86
CA ALA A 142 10.38 22.43 7.99
C ALA A 142 11.69 22.41 8.80
N GLU A 143 12.83 22.37 8.11
CA GLU A 143 14.16 22.42 8.74
C GLU A 143 14.38 23.74 9.50
N TYR A 144 13.97 24.87 8.91
CA TYR A 144 14.01 26.17 9.59
C TYR A 144 13.13 26.19 10.86
N GLY A 145 12.00 25.49 10.83
CA GLY A 145 11.12 25.30 11.99
C GLY A 145 11.63 24.30 13.04
N GLY A 146 12.86 23.78 12.90
CA GLY A 146 13.47 22.83 13.83
C GLY A 146 13.07 21.36 13.61
N ILE A 147 12.41 21.03 12.51
CA ILE A 147 11.97 19.67 12.19
C ILE A 147 13.11 18.91 11.51
N ASN A 148 13.44 17.72 12.02
CA ASN A 148 14.45 16.87 11.39
C ASN A 148 13.90 16.18 10.13
N VAL A 149 14.24 16.74 8.95
CA VAL A 149 13.79 16.26 7.63
C VAL A 149 14.19 14.79 7.40
N SER A 150 15.46 14.46 7.63
CA SER A 150 16.00 13.11 7.38
C SER A 150 15.28 12.04 8.20
N ARG A 151 15.04 12.30 9.48
CA ARG A 151 14.32 11.37 10.38
C ARG A 151 12.87 11.17 9.92
N ASN A 152 12.21 12.25 9.49
CA ASN A 152 10.82 12.18 9.06
C ASN A 152 10.64 11.49 7.71
N ILE A 153 11.62 11.60 6.80
CA ILE A 153 11.66 10.80 5.57
C ILE A 153 11.73 9.31 5.90
N VAL A 154 12.66 8.89 6.77
CA VAL A 154 12.81 7.49 7.16
C VAL A 154 11.56 6.98 7.87
N ALA A 155 11.00 7.78 8.79
CA ALA A 155 9.79 7.42 9.52
C ALA A 155 8.58 7.27 8.58
N ALA A 156 8.38 8.20 7.65
CA ALA A 156 7.30 8.13 6.67
C ALA A 156 7.39 6.88 5.80
N MET A 157 8.59 6.56 5.30
CA MET A 157 8.84 5.35 4.51
C MET A 157 8.67 4.07 5.33
N PHE A 158 9.13 4.03 6.58
CA PHE A 158 8.92 2.89 7.45
C PHE A 158 7.43 2.66 7.72
N ILE A 159 6.65 3.71 8.02
CA ILE A 159 5.22 3.63 8.29
C ILE A 159 4.44 3.18 7.04
N SER A 160 4.78 3.70 5.85
CA SER A 160 4.15 3.23 4.61
C SER A 160 4.47 1.76 4.34
N GLY A 161 5.71 1.33 4.61
CA GLY A 161 6.12 -0.06 4.55
C GLY A 161 5.40 -0.96 5.55
N LEU A 162 5.09 -0.48 6.75
CA LEU A 162 4.28 -1.22 7.73
C LEU A 162 2.88 -1.51 7.16
N PHE A 163 2.22 -0.51 6.57
CA PHE A 163 0.90 -0.69 5.95
C PHE A 163 0.94 -1.60 4.73
N ALA A 164 1.92 -1.44 3.84
CA ALA A 164 2.10 -2.33 2.69
C ALA A 164 2.43 -3.77 3.12
N GLY A 165 3.25 -3.92 4.17
CA GLY A 165 3.58 -5.19 4.79
C GLY A 165 2.37 -5.90 5.39
N LEU A 166 1.51 -5.15 6.10
CA LEU A 166 0.22 -5.64 6.61
C LEU A 166 -0.69 -6.10 5.48
N ALA A 167 -0.82 -5.33 4.40
CA ALA A 167 -1.62 -5.71 3.25
C ALA A 167 -1.12 -7.02 2.62
N GLY A 168 0.20 -7.18 2.47
CA GLY A 168 0.81 -8.44 2.04
C GLY A 168 0.52 -9.60 3.00
N GLY A 169 0.58 -9.35 4.31
CA GLY A 169 0.25 -10.34 5.33
C GLY A 169 -1.21 -10.78 5.31
N ILE A 170 -2.15 -9.84 5.15
CA ILE A 170 -3.58 -10.15 4.98
C ILE A 170 -3.82 -10.98 3.73
N GLN A 171 -3.15 -10.65 2.62
CA GLN A 171 -3.27 -11.38 1.37
C GLN A 171 -2.77 -12.83 1.51
N THR A 172 -1.61 -13.03 2.15
CA THR A 172 -1.06 -14.37 2.37
C THR A 172 -1.90 -15.15 3.39
N ALA A 173 -2.22 -14.58 4.55
CA ALA A 173 -2.91 -15.29 5.62
C ALA A 173 -4.44 -15.39 5.44
N GLY A 174 -5.05 -14.62 4.54
CA GLY A 174 -6.50 -14.62 4.32
C GLY A 174 -6.96 -15.24 3.00
N VAL A 175 -6.25 -14.98 1.90
CA VAL A 175 -6.71 -15.36 0.56
C VAL A 175 -5.97 -16.58 0.04
N GLN A 176 -4.65 -16.49 -0.02
CA GLN A 176 -3.83 -17.46 -0.75
C GLN A 176 -3.31 -18.60 0.14
N TYR A 177 -3.10 -18.34 1.44
CA TYR A 177 -2.50 -19.25 2.44
C TYR A 177 -1.07 -19.72 2.13
N ARG A 178 -0.51 -19.22 1.03
CA ARG A 178 0.82 -19.49 0.51
C ARG A 178 1.28 -18.28 -0.28
N VAL A 179 2.58 -18.18 -0.52
CA VAL A 179 3.15 -17.20 -1.44
C VAL A 179 3.57 -17.95 -2.71
N ASN A 180 3.09 -17.46 -3.85
CA ASN A 180 3.44 -18.05 -5.13
C ASN A 180 4.78 -17.49 -5.62
N ASN A 181 5.50 -18.25 -6.45
CA ASN A 181 6.64 -17.71 -7.17
C ASN A 181 6.18 -16.58 -8.10
N LEU A 182 6.75 -15.38 -7.95
CA LEU A 182 6.38 -14.22 -8.76
C LEU A 182 7.22 -14.20 -10.04
N PHE A 183 6.61 -14.51 -11.17
CA PHE A 183 7.20 -14.30 -12.50
C PHE A 183 7.10 -12.84 -12.97
N GLY A 184 6.31 -12.02 -12.26
CA GLY A 184 6.12 -10.60 -12.53
C GLY A 184 5.39 -9.91 -11.38
N PHE A 185 5.34 -8.57 -11.45
CA PHE A 185 4.67 -7.77 -10.43
C PHE A 185 3.16 -7.97 -10.47
N THR A 186 2.54 -8.04 -9.28
CA THR A 186 1.10 -8.21 -9.12
C THR A 186 0.29 -6.93 -9.37
N GLY A 187 0.94 -5.78 -9.52
CA GLY A 187 0.30 -4.50 -9.83
C GLY A 187 -0.32 -3.77 -8.63
N TYR A 188 -0.62 -4.46 -7.52
CA TYR A 188 -1.33 -3.87 -6.36
C TYR A 188 -0.71 -2.58 -5.82
N GLY A 189 0.62 -2.45 -5.84
CA GLY A 189 1.30 -1.23 -5.41
C GLY A 189 1.04 -0.04 -6.35
N LEU A 190 1.00 -0.27 -7.66
CA LEU A 190 0.71 0.75 -8.67
C LEU A 190 -0.76 1.14 -8.65
N ASP A 191 -1.66 0.16 -8.51
CA ASP A 191 -3.09 0.40 -8.34
C ASP A 191 -3.37 1.25 -7.09
N GLY A 192 -2.59 1.03 -6.03
CA GLY A 192 -2.66 1.82 -4.79
C GLY A 192 -2.38 3.32 -5.01
N ILE A 193 -1.49 3.68 -5.95
CA ILE A 193 -1.21 5.08 -6.29
C ILE A 193 -2.44 5.72 -6.96
N ALA A 194 -3.06 5.01 -7.90
CA ALA A 194 -4.28 5.46 -8.55
C ALA A 194 -5.42 5.64 -7.53
N VAL A 195 -5.60 4.67 -6.64
CA VAL A 195 -6.60 4.72 -5.56
C VAL A 195 -6.36 5.92 -4.63
N ALA A 196 -5.10 6.21 -4.28
CA ALA A 196 -4.75 7.36 -3.45
C ALA A 196 -5.09 8.69 -4.14
N LEU A 197 -4.81 8.79 -5.45
CA LEU A 197 -5.11 9.97 -6.25
C LEU A 197 -6.62 10.21 -6.37
N VAL A 198 -7.39 9.16 -6.69
CA VAL A 198 -8.87 9.24 -6.78
C VAL A 198 -9.48 9.59 -5.42
N GLY A 199 -8.91 9.06 -4.34
CA GLY A 199 -9.28 9.40 -2.97
C GLY A 199 -8.77 10.75 -2.46
N ASN A 200 -8.10 11.55 -3.30
CA ASN A 200 -7.49 12.84 -2.97
C ASN A 200 -6.60 12.79 -1.71
N ASN A 201 -5.86 11.69 -1.52
CA ASN A 201 -5.05 11.41 -0.32
C ASN A 201 -5.81 11.47 1.02
N HIS A 202 -7.13 11.52 1.00
CA HIS A 202 -7.95 11.51 2.21
C HIS A 202 -8.33 10.06 2.56
N PRO A 203 -8.06 9.56 3.78
CA PRO A 203 -8.28 8.15 4.13
C PRO A 203 -9.68 7.62 3.82
N ILE A 204 -10.73 8.42 4.06
CA ILE A 204 -12.11 8.04 3.70
C ILE A 204 -12.29 7.92 2.18
N GLY A 205 -11.73 8.85 1.40
CA GLY A 205 -11.78 8.80 -0.06
C GLY A 205 -10.98 7.60 -0.61
N VAL A 206 -9.87 7.25 0.04
CA VAL A 206 -9.06 6.06 -0.29
C VAL A 206 -9.85 4.78 -0.04
N ILE A 207 -10.63 4.67 1.04
CA ILE A 207 -11.48 3.49 1.31
C ILE A 207 -12.51 3.30 0.19
N LEU A 208 -13.23 4.36 -0.18
CA LEU A 208 -14.25 4.30 -1.23
C LEU A 208 -13.62 3.99 -2.60
N SER A 209 -12.48 4.61 -2.90
CA SER A 209 -11.74 4.37 -4.15
C SER A 209 -11.19 2.95 -4.21
N ALA A 210 -10.64 2.43 -3.11
CA ALA A 210 -10.14 1.06 -3.03
C ALA A 210 -11.27 0.04 -3.23
N LEU A 211 -12.46 0.31 -2.70
CA LEU A 211 -13.63 -0.53 -2.88
C LEU A 211 -14.07 -0.56 -4.35
N LEU A 212 -14.14 0.60 -5.01
CA LEU A 212 -14.43 0.69 -6.45
C LEU A 212 -13.40 -0.08 -7.29
N PHE A 213 -12.11 0.19 -7.10
CA PHE A 213 -11.04 -0.47 -7.84
C PHE A 213 -10.98 -1.98 -7.55
N GLY A 214 -11.24 -2.38 -6.31
CA GLY A 214 -11.30 -3.78 -5.91
C GLY A 214 -12.46 -4.54 -6.56
N ILE A 215 -13.65 -3.94 -6.63
CA ILE A 215 -14.80 -4.52 -7.33
C ILE A 215 -14.49 -4.68 -8.81
N LEU A 216 -13.96 -3.64 -9.45
CA LEU A 216 -13.58 -3.67 -10.87
C LEU A 216 -12.55 -4.76 -11.16
N GLN A 217 -11.49 -4.85 -10.34
CA GLN A 217 -10.41 -5.80 -10.54
C GLN A 217 -10.84 -7.26 -10.28
N LYS A 218 -11.78 -7.49 -9.35
CA LYS A 218 -12.34 -8.83 -9.10
C LYS A 218 -13.46 -9.19 -10.08
N GLY A 219 -14.17 -8.21 -10.61
CA GLY A 219 -15.19 -8.38 -11.63
C GLY A 219 -14.61 -8.70 -13.02
N GLY A 220 -13.43 -8.17 -13.35
CA GLY A 220 -12.79 -8.37 -14.66
C GLY A 220 -12.67 -9.84 -15.09
N PRO A 221 -12.09 -10.74 -14.29
CA PRO A 221 -12.03 -12.16 -14.62
C PRO A 221 -13.40 -12.81 -14.82
N MET A 222 -14.44 -12.37 -14.10
CA MET A 222 -15.80 -12.88 -14.26
C MET A 222 -16.43 -12.39 -15.57
N MET A 223 -16.17 -11.15 -15.95
CA MET A 223 -16.59 -10.59 -17.24
C MET A 223 -15.91 -11.29 -18.42
N GLN A 224 -14.66 -11.76 -18.24
CA GLN A 224 -13.93 -12.52 -19.26
C GLN A 224 -14.58 -13.87 -19.56
N VAL A 225 -15.22 -14.51 -18.58
CA VAL A 225 -15.98 -15.75 -18.79
C VAL A 225 -17.19 -15.50 -19.70
N GLU A 226 -17.79 -14.31 -19.61
CA GLU A 226 -18.92 -13.87 -20.43
C GLU A 226 -18.50 -13.22 -21.77
N GLY A 227 -17.22 -13.35 -22.16
CA GLY A 227 -16.69 -12.87 -23.44
C GLY A 227 -16.27 -11.40 -23.49
N ILE A 228 -16.29 -10.68 -22.36
CA ILE A 228 -15.85 -9.28 -22.28
C ILE A 228 -14.34 -9.24 -21.95
N PRO A 229 -13.50 -8.59 -22.76
CA PRO A 229 -12.07 -8.48 -22.46
C PRO A 229 -11.81 -7.78 -21.12
N LYS A 230 -10.86 -8.31 -20.33
CA LYS A 230 -10.47 -7.74 -19.03
C LYS A 230 -9.88 -6.32 -19.16
N GLU A 231 -9.39 -5.98 -20.35
CA GLU A 231 -8.82 -4.68 -20.71
C GLU A 231 -9.84 -3.56 -20.55
N VAL A 232 -11.15 -3.85 -20.67
CA VAL A 232 -12.24 -2.92 -20.40
C VAL A 232 -12.16 -2.36 -18.98
N VAL A 233 -11.80 -3.18 -18.00
CA VAL A 233 -11.60 -2.73 -16.61
C VAL A 233 -10.47 -1.70 -16.52
N GLY A 234 -9.36 -1.97 -17.21
CA GLY A 234 -8.20 -1.06 -17.26
C GLY A 234 -8.56 0.28 -17.94
N ILE A 235 -9.36 0.25 -19.00
CA ILE A 235 -9.86 1.46 -19.68
C ILE A 235 -10.73 2.28 -18.72
N ILE A 236 -11.68 1.64 -18.01
CA ILE A 236 -12.55 2.33 -17.04
C ILE A 236 -11.72 2.96 -15.91
N GLN A 237 -10.77 2.21 -15.34
CA GLN A 237 -9.87 2.73 -14.31
C GLN A 237 -9.04 3.91 -14.83
N GLY A 238 -8.51 3.82 -16.05
CA GLY A 238 -7.77 4.90 -16.71
C GLY A 238 -8.60 6.16 -16.92
N ILE A 239 -9.86 6.02 -17.36
CA ILE A 239 -10.79 7.14 -17.54
C ILE A 239 -11.10 7.81 -16.19
N ILE A 240 -11.33 7.04 -15.12
CA ILE A 240 -11.55 7.58 -13.77
C ILE A 240 -10.35 8.43 -13.33
N ILE A 241 -9.13 7.89 -13.51
CA ILE A 241 -7.89 8.59 -13.17
C ILE A 241 -7.77 9.88 -14.00
N LEU A 242 -8.06 9.83 -15.30
CA LEU A 242 -8.02 10.99 -16.19
C LEU A 242 -8.98 12.09 -15.74
N PHE A 243 -10.22 11.76 -15.37
CA PHE A 243 -11.20 12.74 -14.90
C PHE A 243 -10.80 13.39 -13.58
N VAL A 244 -10.28 12.61 -12.63
CA VAL A 244 -9.78 13.15 -11.37
C VAL A 244 -8.58 14.07 -11.61
N ALA A 245 -7.65 13.65 -12.46
CA ALA A 245 -6.49 14.47 -12.83
C ALA A 245 -6.90 15.76 -13.55
N ALA A 246 -7.90 15.72 -14.43
CA ALA A 246 -8.39 16.90 -15.16
C ALA A 246 -8.96 18.00 -14.23
N ASN A 247 -9.63 17.61 -13.14
CA ASN A 247 -10.03 18.56 -12.10
C ASN A 247 -8.82 19.23 -11.44
N PHE A 248 -7.76 18.46 -11.18
CA PHE A 248 -6.52 18.98 -10.63
C PHE A 248 -5.86 20.00 -11.57
N VAL A 249 -5.90 19.72 -12.88
CA VAL A 249 -5.37 20.60 -13.92
C VAL A 249 -6.11 21.94 -13.95
N ARG A 250 -7.45 21.96 -13.82
CA ARG A 250 -8.21 23.22 -13.72
C ARG A 250 -7.79 24.06 -12.52
N VAL A 251 -7.63 23.46 -11.34
CA VAL A 251 -7.17 24.15 -10.13
C VAL A 251 -5.78 24.73 -10.34
N LEU A 252 -4.88 23.97 -10.98
CA LEU A 252 -3.52 24.41 -11.28
C LEU A 252 -3.50 25.63 -12.22
N PHE A 253 -4.28 25.60 -13.30
CA PHE A 253 -4.39 26.72 -14.24
C PHE A 253 -5.02 27.96 -13.59
N GLY A 254 -5.98 27.78 -12.68
CA GLY A 254 -6.51 28.87 -11.84
C GLY A 254 -5.42 29.51 -11.00
N ALA A 255 -4.68 28.71 -10.22
CA ALA A 255 -3.61 29.22 -9.37
C ALA A 255 -2.45 29.90 -10.14
N ILE A 256 -2.12 29.43 -11.34
CA ILE A 256 -1.13 30.07 -12.21
C ILE A 256 -1.64 31.42 -12.71
N LYS A 257 -2.92 31.50 -13.11
CA LYS A 257 -3.56 32.74 -13.54
C LYS A 257 -3.59 33.75 -12.40
N ASP A 258 -3.92 33.32 -11.18
CA ASP A 258 -3.97 34.17 -9.99
C ASP A 258 -2.59 34.70 -9.60
N LYS A 259 -1.54 33.86 -9.63
CA LYS A 259 -0.15 34.31 -9.43
C LYS A 259 0.31 35.32 -10.47
N LYS A 260 -0.13 35.17 -11.73
CA LYS A 260 0.22 36.10 -12.81
C LYS A 260 -0.47 37.45 -12.60
N ASN A 261 -1.73 37.44 -12.17
CA ASN A 261 -2.50 38.64 -11.83
C ASN A 261 -1.93 39.37 -10.60
N ALA A 262 -1.55 38.64 -9.56
CA ALA A 262 -0.93 39.22 -8.36
C ALA A 262 0.41 39.90 -8.68
N LYS A 263 1.24 39.29 -9.55
CA LYS A 263 2.51 39.90 -10.02
C LYS A 263 2.29 41.15 -10.87
N ALA A 264 1.19 41.21 -11.64
CA ALA A 264 0.85 42.39 -12.44
C ALA A 264 0.44 43.57 -11.54
N GLN A 265 -0.39 43.32 -10.52
CA GLN A 265 -0.82 44.35 -9.55
C GLN A 265 0.35 44.93 -8.73
N THR A 266 1.32 44.11 -8.32
CA THR A 266 2.52 44.61 -7.63
C THR A 266 3.45 45.46 -8.51
N LYS A 267 3.34 45.35 -9.85
CA LYS A 267 4.11 46.20 -10.77
C LYS A 267 3.43 47.54 -11.03
N GLU A 268 2.11 47.61 -10.95
CA GLU A 268 1.34 48.84 -11.15
C GLU A 268 1.29 49.73 -9.89
N GLY A 269 1.42 49.16 -8.69
CA GLY A 269 1.42 49.92 -7.42
C GLY A 269 2.78 50.52 -7.00
N VAL A 270 3.81 50.49 -7.86
CA VAL A 270 5.15 51.03 -7.59
C VAL A 270 5.44 52.27 -8.46
N VAL A 271 4.42 52.82 -9.11
CA VAL A 271 4.49 54.08 -9.90
C VAL A 271 3.82 55.21 -9.15
#